data_AF-A0A1Q5H0I9-F1
#
_entry.id   AF-A0A1Q5H0I9-F1
#
_cell.length_a   1.000
_cell.length_b   1.000
_cell.length_c   1.000
_cell.angle_alpha   90.00
_cell.angle_beta   90.00
_cell.angle_gamma   90.00
#
_symmetry.space_group_name_H-M   'P 1'
#
loop_
_entity.id
_entity.type
_entity.pdbx_description
1 polymer ?
#
loop_
_entity_poly.entity_id
_entity_poly.type
_entity_poly.pdbx_seq_one_letter_code
_entity_poly.pdbx_strand_id
1 'polypeptide(L)'
;MLYRPRSGTKRTLQLTCSAEPAERAFIDLAARKAKRSRSAYLMDCALTFAHAYLSDRRPEGVAPLPSPQATQDLMVLFGKLVREFGRVGNNLNQLVRTVHQGELPDQAEDTLSELHQVAQRARLLLDQALAGGGCRGA
;
A
#
# COMPACT_ATOMS: atom_id res chain seq x y z
N MET A 1 -21.03 31.97 -34.58
CA MET A 1 -20.11 30.83 -34.35
C MET A 1 -19.07 31.25 -33.33
N LEU A 2 -19.14 30.77 -32.09
CA LEU A 2 -18.18 31.12 -31.03
C LEU A 2 -16.93 30.26 -31.17
N TYR A 3 -15.83 30.88 -31.64
CA TYR A 3 -14.50 30.29 -31.67
C TYR A 3 -14.03 30.01 -30.23
N ARG A 4 -13.84 28.74 -29.89
CA ARG A 4 -13.26 28.32 -28.62
C ARG A 4 -11.78 27.98 -28.86
N PRO A 5 -10.82 28.79 -28.39
CA PRO A 5 -9.40 28.50 -28.59
C PRO A 5 -9.05 27.22 -27.85
N ARG A 6 -8.61 26.18 -28.58
CA ARG A 6 -8.01 24.97 -27.97
C ARG A 6 -6.54 25.24 -27.68
N SER A 7 -6.22 26.01 -26.64
CA SER A 7 -4.85 26.06 -26.12
C SER A 7 -4.76 25.22 -24.84
N GLY A 8 -4.88 23.91 -25.00
CA GLY A 8 -4.21 22.99 -24.08
C GLY A 8 -2.74 22.96 -24.49
N THR A 9 -1.83 23.10 -23.52
CA THR A 9 -0.37 23.06 -23.70
C THR A 9 0.05 22.17 -24.87
N LYS A 10 0.66 22.76 -25.91
CA LYS A 10 1.10 21.99 -27.08
C LYS A 10 2.25 21.09 -26.66
N ARG A 11 1.99 19.79 -26.58
CA ARG A 11 3.02 18.76 -26.41
C ARG A 11 3.73 18.61 -27.76
N THR A 12 5.05 18.84 -27.78
CA THR A 12 5.88 18.80 -28.99
C THR A 12 6.49 17.44 -29.28
N LEU A 13 6.50 16.55 -28.27
CA LEU A 13 7.11 15.23 -28.37
C LEU A 13 6.03 14.14 -28.33
N GLN A 14 6.08 13.22 -29.29
CA GLN A 14 5.24 12.03 -29.33
C GLN A 14 6.02 10.83 -28.78
N LEU A 15 5.44 10.16 -27.79
CA LEU A 15 5.96 8.91 -27.25
C LEU A 15 5.11 7.76 -27.78
N THR A 16 5.77 6.71 -28.25
CA THR A 16 5.14 5.49 -28.73
C THR A 16 5.73 4.31 -27.97
N CYS A 17 4.88 3.43 -27.45
CA CYS A 17 5.29 2.18 -26.81
C CYS A 17 4.43 1.02 -27.33
N SER A 18 5.03 -0.15 -27.44
CA SER A 18 4.30 -1.39 -27.69
C SER A 18 3.72 -1.91 -26.37
N ALA A 19 2.51 -2.45 -26.42
CA ALA A 19 1.86 -3.09 -25.29
C ALA A 19 1.09 -4.32 -25.79
N GLU A 20 1.14 -5.40 -25.03
CA GLU A 20 0.34 -6.59 -25.28
C GLU A 20 -1.16 -6.30 -25.14
N PRO A 21 -2.04 -7.12 -25.74
CA PRO A 21 -3.48 -6.91 -25.62
C PRO A 21 -3.99 -6.87 -24.17
N ALA A 22 -3.41 -7.70 -23.28
CA ALA A 22 -3.76 -7.74 -21.86
C ALA A 22 -3.32 -6.45 -21.12
N GLU A 23 -2.10 -5.98 -21.37
CA GLU A 23 -1.57 -4.74 -20.81
C GLU A 23 -2.40 -3.54 -21.25
N ARG A 24 -2.76 -3.49 -22.54
CA ARG A 24 -3.62 -2.44 -23.08
C ARG A 24 -5.00 -2.44 -22.42
N ALA A 25 -5.61 -3.61 -22.23
CA ALA A 25 -6.92 -3.73 -21.58
C ALA A 25 -6.87 -3.24 -20.12
N PHE A 26 -5.80 -3.59 -19.40
CA PHE A 26 -5.57 -3.13 -18.03
C PHE A 26 -5.42 -1.60 -17.96
N ILE A 27 -4.59 -1.01 -18.82
CA ILE A 27 -4.39 0.44 -18.88
C ILE A 27 -5.72 1.15 -19.22
N ASP A 28 -6.50 0.62 -20.16
CA ASP A 28 -7.80 1.18 -20.51
C ASP A 28 -8.79 1.17 -19.35
N LEU A 29 -8.84 0.08 -18.60
CA LEU A 29 -9.67 -0.02 -17.40
C LEU A 29 -9.25 1.02 -16.35
N ALA A 30 -7.95 1.14 -16.09
CA ALA A 30 -7.41 2.09 -15.12
C ALA A 30 -7.68 3.55 -15.53
N ALA A 31 -7.45 3.89 -16.80
CA ALA A 31 -7.73 5.23 -17.33
C ALA A 31 -9.22 5.61 -17.23
N ARG A 32 -10.13 4.66 -17.51
CA ARG A 32 -11.58 4.85 -17.35
C ARG A 32 -11.97 5.09 -15.90
N LYS A 33 -11.43 4.30 -14.97
CA LYS A 33 -11.66 4.51 -13.52
C LYS A 33 -11.19 5.89 -13.06
N ALA A 34 -10.07 6.38 -13.60
CA ALA A 34 -9.54 7.72 -13.34
C ALA A 34 -10.28 8.85 -14.10
N LYS A 35 -11.29 8.53 -14.93
CA LYS A 35 -12.01 9.48 -15.80
C LYS A 35 -11.08 10.29 -16.73
N ARG A 36 -10.01 9.66 -17.22
CA ARG A 36 -9.02 10.26 -18.14
C ARG A 36 -8.91 9.48 -19.44
N SER A 37 -8.37 10.13 -20.48
CA SER A 37 -7.97 9.41 -21.70
C SER A 37 -6.74 8.53 -21.41
N ARG A 38 -6.54 7.47 -22.20
CA ARG A 38 -5.37 6.59 -22.07
C ARG A 38 -4.04 7.37 -22.08
N SER A 39 -3.89 8.30 -23.03
CA SER A 39 -2.66 9.09 -23.18
C SER A 39 -2.45 10.06 -22.02
N ALA A 40 -3.50 10.68 -21.50
CA ALA A 40 -3.40 11.53 -20.32
C ALA A 40 -3.02 10.71 -19.09
N TYR A 41 -3.70 9.58 -18.87
CA TYR A 41 -3.42 8.65 -17.78
C TYR A 41 -1.96 8.16 -17.80
N LEU A 42 -1.47 7.69 -18.95
CA LEU A 42 -0.08 7.22 -19.08
C LEU A 42 0.94 8.34 -18.83
N MET A 43 0.69 9.55 -19.33
CA MET A 43 1.56 10.69 -19.08
C MET A 43 1.61 11.05 -17.59
N ASP A 44 0.46 11.06 -16.92
CA ASP A 44 0.38 11.38 -15.49
C ASP A 44 1.06 10.32 -14.64
N CYS A 45 0.89 9.03 -14.97
CA CYS A 45 1.60 7.93 -14.32
C CYS A 45 3.11 8.03 -14.55
N ALA A 46 3.56 8.29 -15.78
CA ALA A 46 4.97 8.43 -16.11
C ALA A 46 5.61 9.62 -15.38
N LEU A 47 4.90 10.76 -15.29
CA LEU A 47 5.38 11.94 -14.54
C LEU A 47 5.43 11.66 -13.04
N THR A 48 4.40 11.03 -12.48
CA THR A 48 4.37 10.64 -11.06
C THR A 48 5.54 9.71 -10.74
N PHE A 49 5.80 8.73 -11.60
CA PHE A 49 6.92 7.81 -11.47
C PHE A 49 8.26 8.53 -11.61
N ALA A 50 8.44 9.37 -12.63
CA ALA A 50 9.66 10.16 -12.83
C ALA A 50 9.96 11.09 -11.65
N HIS A 51 8.95 11.76 -11.09
CA HIS A 51 9.08 12.62 -9.91
C HIS A 51 9.36 11.84 -8.60
N ALA A 52 9.01 10.56 -8.56
CA ALA A 52 9.40 9.72 -7.44
C ALA A 52 10.90 9.36 -7.49
N TYR A 53 11.47 9.15 -8.67
CA TYR A 53 12.90 8.84 -8.85
C TYR A 53 13.81 10.07 -8.92
N LEU A 54 13.28 11.23 -9.34
CA LEU A 54 14.01 12.50 -9.41
C LEU A 54 13.68 13.37 -8.20
N SER A 55 14.30 13.07 -7.06
CA SER A 55 14.10 13.71 -5.75
C SER A 55 14.16 15.24 -5.80
N ASP A 56 15.07 15.79 -6.60
CA ASP A 56 15.39 17.23 -6.62
C ASP A 56 14.41 18.08 -7.44
N ARG A 57 13.46 17.46 -8.17
CA ARG A 57 12.52 18.15 -9.07
C ARG A 57 11.07 17.72 -8.86
N ARG A 58 10.70 17.34 -7.63
CA ARG A 58 9.34 16.92 -7.30
C ARG A 58 8.42 18.14 -7.12
N PRO A 59 7.24 18.20 -7.79
CA PRO A 59 6.24 19.24 -7.55
C PRO A 59 5.60 19.09 -6.17
N GLU A 60 5.21 20.20 -5.56
CA GLU A 60 4.40 20.20 -4.35
C GLU A 60 3.09 19.43 -4.58
N GLY A 61 2.76 18.52 -3.66
CA GLY A 61 1.54 17.69 -3.73
C GLY A 61 1.69 16.34 -4.42
N VAL A 62 2.86 15.99 -4.99
CA VAL A 62 3.13 14.63 -5.48
C VAL A 62 3.81 13.84 -4.37
N ALA A 63 3.15 12.78 -3.88
CA ALA A 63 3.75 11.90 -2.87
C ALA A 63 4.93 11.11 -3.48
N PRO A 64 6.07 10.95 -2.76
CA PRO A 64 7.10 9.99 -3.15
C PRO A 64 6.48 8.60 -3.33
N LEU A 65 6.80 7.90 -4.41
CA LEU A 65 6.65 6.45 -4.39
C LEU A 65 7.66 5.88 -3.38
N PRO A 66 7.27 4.87 -2.58
CA PRO A 66 8.22 4.18 -1.72
C PRO A 66 9.35 3.61 -2.59
N SER A 67 10.60 3.75 -2.14
CA SER A 67 11.72 3.14 -2.85
C SER A 67 11.50 1.61 -2.95
N PRO A 68 12.08 0.94 -3.96
CA PRO A 68 12.03 -0.53 -4.01
C PRO A 68 12.49 -1.18 -2.70
N GLN A 69 13.51 -0.60 -2.04
CA GLN A 69 13.97 -1.03 -0.72
C GLN A 69 12.90 -0.86 0.37
N ALA A 70 12.22 0.29 0.42
CA ALA A 70 11.16 0.53 1.40
C ALA A 70 9.99 -0.46 1.21
N THR A 71 9.66 -0.79 -0.05
CA THR A 71 8.65 -1.81 -0.36
C THR A 71 9.10 -3.20 0.13
N GLN A 72 10.36 -3.56 -0.12
CA GLN A 72 10.94 -4.83 0.34
C GLN A 72 10.95 -4.94 1.87
N ASP A 73 11.37 -3.88 2.56
CA ASP A 73 11.40 -3.83 4.02
C ASP A 73 9.99 -3.97 4.60
N LEU A 74 9.00 -3.30 3.99
CA LEU A 74 7.61 -3.41 4.38
C LEU A 74 7.08 -4.84 4.20
N MET A 75 7.41 -5.51 3.09
CA MET A 75 7.07 -6.93 2.88
C MET A 75 7.68 -7.84 3.96
N VAL A 76 8.93 -7.62 4.34
CA VAL A 76 9.59 -8.38 5.42
C VAL A 76 8.87 -8.16 6.76
N LEU A 77 8.48 -6.93 7.06
CA LEU A 77 7.73 -6.60 8.27
C LEU A 77 6.34 -7.25 8.29
N PHE A 78 5.61 -7.23 7.17
CA PHE A 78 4.35 -7.97 7.05
C PHE A 78 4.55 -9.47 7.24
N GLY A 79 5.61 -10.05 6.67
CA GLY A 79 5.95 -11.46 6.87
C GLY A 79 6.28 -11.81 8.33
N LYS A 80 6.82 -10.87 9.11
CA LYS A 80 6.97 -11.04 10.58
C LYS A 80 5.61 -10.97 11.27
N LEU A 81 4.77 -9.98 10.95
CA LEU A 81 3.44 -9.82 11.53
C LEU A 81 2.54 -11.04 11.31
N VAL A 82 2.53 -11.59 10.09
CA VAL A 82 1.77 -12.81 9.76
C VAL A 82 2.23 -14.00 10.61
N ARG A 83 3.54 -14.14 10.87
CA ARG A 83 4.06 -15.20 11.74
C ARG A 83 3.62 -15.02 13.19
N GLU A 84 3.60 -13.80 13.71
CA GLU A 84 3.08 -13.54 15.06
C GLU A 84 1.59 -13.86 15.16
N PHE A 85 0.78 -13.55 14.14
CA PHE A 85 -0.62 -14.00 14.11
C PHE A 85 -0.76 -15.52 14.06
N GLY A 86 0.16 -16.23 13.39
CA GLY A 86 0.23 -17.69 13.45
C GLY A 86 0.49 -18.21 14.87
N ARG A 87 1.40 -17.59 15.63
CA ARG A 87 1.66 -17.93 17.03
C ARG A 87 0.44 -17.66 17.92
N VAL A 88 -0.22 -16.52 17.71
CA VAL A 88 -1.47 -16.15 18.39
C VAL A 88 -2.54 -17.23 18.19
N GLY A 89 -2.77 -17.66 16.96
CA GLY A 89 -3.74 -18.71 16.64
C GLY A 89 -3.39 -20.04 17.29
N ASN A 90 -2.11 -20.41 17.35
CA ASN A 90 -1.66 -21.63 18.02
C ASN A 90 -1.90 -21.59 19.53
N ASN A 91 -1.57 -20.48 20.19
CA ASN A 91 -1.78 -20.31 21.64
C ASN A 91 -3.28 -20.36 21.99
N LEU A 92 -4.14 -19.70 21.19
CA LEU A 92 -5.59 -19.78 21.35
C LEU A 92 -6.11 -21.22 21.20
N ASN A 93 -5.66 -21.93 20.17
CA ASN A 93 -6.06 -23.31 19.95
C ASN A 93 -5.62 -24.23 21.10
N GLN A 94 -4.43 -24.01 21.67
CA GLN A 94 -3.96 -24.75 22.84
C GLN A 94 -4.84 -24.48 24.06
N LEU A 95 -5.12 -23.21 24.35
CA LEU A 95 -5.97 -22.82 25.48
C LEU A 95 -7.38 -23.42 25.36
N VAL A 96 -8.02 -23.28 24.18
CA VAL A 96 -9.34 -23.85 23.91
C VAL A 96 -9.34 -25.38 24.08
N ARG A 97 -8.29 -26.05 23.60
CA ARG A 97 -8.17 -27.51 23.73
C ARG A 97 -8.05 -27.93 25.19
N THR A 98 -7.23 -27.25 25.99
CA THR A 98 -7.06 -27.58 27.42
C THR A 98 -8.34 -27.33 28.20
N VAL A 99 -9.04 -26.21 27.93
CA VAL A 99 -10.37 -25.93 28.50
C VAL A 99 -11.38 -27.01 28.13
N HIS A 100 -11.39 -27.47 26.87
CA HIS A 100 -12.28 -28.54 26.43
C HIS A 100 -11.97 -29.89 27.12
N GLN A 101 -10.73 -30.09 27.55
CA GLN A 101 -10.31 -31.26 28.33
C GLN A 101 -10.67 -31.14 29.82
N GLY A 102 -11.31 -30.05 30.24
CA GLY A 102 -11.74 -29.82 31.62
C GLY A 102 -10.68 -29.19 32.52
N GLU A 103 -9.55 -28.77 31.94
CA GLU A 103 -8.45 -28.13 32.66
C GLU A 103 -8.45 -26.62 32.37
N LEU A 104 -8.40 -25.79 33.39
CA LEU A 104 -8.13 -24.36 33.24
C LEU A 104 -6.63 -24.14 33.48
N PRO A 105 -5.82 -23.84 32.45
CA PRO A 105 -4.39 -23.62 32.65
C PRO A 105 -4.14 -22.40 33.54
N ASP A 106 -3.24 -22.52 34.51
CA ASP A 106 -2.82 -21.38 35.36
C ASP A 106 -2.31 -20.18 34.53
N GLN A 107 -1.69 -20.47 33.39
CA GLN A 107 -1.16 -19.49 32.43
C GLN A 107 -2.20 -18.96 31.41
N ALA A 108 -3.49 -19.28 31.57
CA ALA A 108 -4.52 -18.86 30.63
C ALA A 108 -4.68 -17.33 30.59
N GLU A 109 -4.64 -16.67 31.76
CA GLU A 109 -4.73 -15.21 31.85
C GLU A 109 -3.52 -14.53 31.20
N ASP A 110 -2.31 -15.03 31.45
CA ASP A 110 -1.08 -14.52 30.84
C ASP A 110 -1.12 -14.67 29.31
N THR A 111 -1.54 -15.84 28.84
CA THR A 111 -1.69 -16.11 27.40
C THR A 111 -2.69 -15.13 26.78
N LEU A 112 -3.86 -14.94 27.38
CA LEU A 112 -4.87 -14.00 26.89
C LEU A 112 -4.37 -12.54 26.91
N SER A 113 -3.58 -12.16 27.93
CA SER A 113 -2.96 -10.84 28.05
C SER A 113 -1.95 -10.60 26.93
N GLU A 114 -1.05 -11.55 26.66
CA GLU A 114 -0.08 -11.46 25.55
C GLU A 114 -0.79 -11.33 24.20
N LEU A 115 -1.81 -12.15 23.98
CA LEU A 115 -2.63 -12.11 22.76
C LEU A 115 -3.29 -10.75 22.55
N HIS A 116 -3.84 -10.17 23.63
CA HIS A 116 -4.44 -8.84 23.61
C HIS A 116 -3.40 -7.77 23.26
N GLN A 117 -2.21 -7.82 23.85
CA GLN A 117 -1.12 -6.89 23.56
C GLN A 117 -0.65 -6.98 22.10
N VAL A 118 -0.52 -8.19 21.56
CA VAL A 118 -0.15 -8.40 20.14
C VAL A 118 -1.21 -7.79 19.22
N ALA A 119 -2.50 -8.00 19.50
CA ALA A 119 -3.59 -7.42 18.71
C ALA A 119 -3.60 -5.88 18.74
N GLN A 120 -3.41 -5.27 19.92
CA GLN A 120 -3.33 -3.82 20.07
C GLN A 120 -2.14 -3.23 19.29
N ARG A 121 -0.95 -3.82 19.45
CA ARG A 121 0.27 -3.36 18.76
C ARG A 121 0.15 -3.51 17.25
N ALA A 122 -0.40 -4.62 16.77
CA ALA A 122 -0.64 -4.84 15.34
C ALA A 122 -1.57 -3.78 14.76
N ARG A 123 -2.66 -3.46 15.47
CA ARG A 123 -3.61 -2.42 15.05
C ARG A 123 -2.94 -1.04 15.00
N LEU A 124 -2.20 -0.66 16.02
CA LEU A 124 -1.46 0.61 16.05
C LEU A 124 -0.47 0.74 14.88
N LEU A 125 0.28 -0.33 14.58
CA LEU A 125 1.24 -0.32 13.48
C LEU A 125 0.55 -0.25 12.10
N LEU A 126 -0.59 -0.91 11.93
CA LEU A 126 -1.39 -0.84 10.72
C LEU A 126 -1.99 0.56 10.52
N ASP A 127 -2.54 1.14 11.58
CA ASP A 127 -3.10 2.50 11.54
C ASP A 127 -2.01 3.53 11.17
N GLN A 128 -0.81 3.39 11.73
CA GLN A 128 0.34 4.25 11.38
C GLN A 128 0.79 4.06 9.93
N ALA A 129 0.83 2.82 9.42
CA ALA A 129 1.19 2.54 8.04
C ALA A 129 0.16 3.10 7.06
N LEU A 130 -1.14 2.94 7.35
CA LEU A 130 -2.24 3.43 6.52
C LEU A 130 -2.37 4.95 6.54
N ALA A 131 -2.00 5.60 7.64
CA ALA A 131 -1.92 7.05 7.74
C ALA A 131 -0.72 7.66 6.95
N GLY A 132 0.09 6.83 6.28
CA GLY A 132 1.23 7.28 5.47
C GLY A 132 2.56 7.32 6.21
N GLY A 133 2.65 6.69 7.38
CA GLY A 133 3.78 6.85 8.30
C GLY A 133 3.68 8.20 8.98
N GLY A 134 3.61 8.21 10.32
CA GLY A 134 3.56 9.45 11.09
C GLY A 134 4.61 10.44 10.59
N CYS A 135 4.19 11.69 10.38
CA CYS A 135 5.06 12.81 10.05
C CYS A 135 6.36 12.69 10.86
N ARG A 136 7.43 12.24 10.22
CA ARG A 136 8.76 12.28 10.82
C ARG A 136 9.28 13.71 10.62
N GLY A 137 9.23 14.49 11.70
CA GLY A 137 9.84 15.82 11.88
C GLY A 137 8.82 16.97 11.74
N ALA A 138 8.71 17.98 12.60
CA ALA A 138 9.64 18.55 13.58
C ALA A 138 11.05 18.78 13.04
#